data_AF-A0A5J4Q4M3-F1
#
_entry.id   AF-A0A5J4Q4M3-F1
#
_cell.length_a   1.000
_cell.length_b   1.000
_cell.length_c   1.000
_cell.angle_alpha   90.00
_cell.angle_beta   90.00
_cell.angle_gamma   90.00
#
_symmetry.space_group_name_H-M   'P 1'
#
loop_
_entity.id
_entity.type
_entity.pdbx_description
1 polymer ?
#
loop_
_entity_poly.entity_id
_entity_poly.type
_entity_poly.pdbx_seq_one_letter_code
_entity_poly.pdbx_strand_id
1 'polypeptide(L)'
;FLVAITFAANNKSEDAKWNGEINVNKLSSYLALSASQSEEVKQICDYFSEQMRRASHSRKNHDALLHNAVYGNLKLMKGTLTPEQYTKYLQVINVTLRNRDIEVK
;
A
#
# COMPACT_ATOMS: atom_id res chain seq x y z
N PHE A 1 20.86 -10.29 9.16
CA PHE A 1 19.48 -10.13 9.63
C PHE A 1 18.85 -8.94 8.91
N LEU A 2 17.99 -9.17 7.91
CA LEU A 2 17.20 -8.11 7.28
C LEU A 2 16.08 -7.75 8.25
N VAL A 3 16.12 -6.55 8.84
CA VAL A 3 14.98 -6.02 9.59
C VAL A 3 13.86 -5.80 8.58
N ALA A 4 12.79 -6.58 8.69
CA ALA A 4 11.59 -6.35 7.90
C ALA A 4 10.96 -5.02 8.34
N ILE A 5 11.20 -3.96 7.58
CA ILE A 5 10.55 -2.66 7.80
C ILE A 5 9.10 -2.81 7.35
N THR A 6 8.23 -3.21 8.28
CA THR A 6 6.78 -3.21 8.07
C THR A 6 6.22 -1.81 8.31
N PHE A 7 5.42 -1.31 7.37
CA PHE A 7 4.78 0.01 7.43
C PHE A 7 3.37 -0.04 8.04
N ALA A 8 2.97 -1.20 8.58
CA ALA A 8 1.70 -1.36 9.28
C ALA A 8 1.66 -0.53 10.56
N ALA A 9 0.61 0.27 10.75
CA ALA A 9 0.34 0.83 12.06
C ALA A 9 -0.08 -0.27 13.05
N ASN A 10 0.47 -0.21 14.25
CA ASN A 10 0.17 -1.16 15.33
C ASN A 10 -1.26 -0.95 15.84
N ASN A 11 -2.25 -1.58 15.21
CA ASN A 11 -3.46 -2.02 15.90
C ASN A 11 -3.68 -3.50 15.61
N LYS A 12 -3.73 -4.32 16.66
CA LYS A 12 -4.16 -5.72 16.59
C LYS A 12 -5.62 -5.73 17.02
N SER A 13 -6.54 -5.75 16.06
CA SER A 13 -7.92 -6.16 16.32
C SER A 13 -8.20 -7.42 15.51
N GLU A 14 -8.81 -8.43 16.12
CA GLU A 14 -8.99 -9.80 15.61
C GLU A 14 -10.00 -9.94 14.44
N ASP A 15 -10.25 -8.89 13.68
CA ASP A 15 -10.87 -8.98 12.36
C ASP A 15 -9.78 -8.69 11.32
N ALA A 16 -9.47 -9.66 10.45
CA ALA A 16 -8.51 -9.52 9.34
C ALA A 16 -8.96 -8.52 8.24
N LYS A 17 -9.69 -7.47 8.61
CA LYS A 17 -10.09 -6.36 7.75
C LYS A 17 -8.97 -5.35 7.76
N TRP A 18 -8.47 -5.00 6.57
CA TRP A 18 -7.46 -3.96 6.36
C TRP A 18 -7.64 -2.77 7.32
N ASN A 19 -6.65 -2.53 8.19
CA ASN A 19 -6.68 -1.48 9.20
C ASN A 19 -6.17 -0.11 8.71
N GLY A 20 -6.05 0.08 7.39
CA GLY A 20 -6.01 1.43 6.81
C GLY A 20 -4.63 2.08 6.71
N GLU A 21 -3.69 1.81 7.62
CA GLU A 21 -2.56 2.74 7.77
C GLU A 21 -1.28 2.22 7.12
N ILE A 22 -0.94 2.83 5.97
CA ILE A 22 0.43 2.89 5.46
C ILE A 22 1.12 4.06 6.15
N ASN A 23 2.23 3.82 6.84
CA ASN A 23 3.04 4.90 7.37
C ASN A 23 3.76 5.65 6.23
N VAL A 24 3.08 6.67 5.68
CA VAL A 24 3.58 7.47 4.55
C VAL A 24 4.90 8.16 4.89
N ASN A 25 5.09 8.65 6.11
CA ASN A 25 6.34 9.31 6.51
C ASN A 25 7.56 8.36 6.38
N LYS A 26 7.42 7.12 6.86
CA LYS A 26 8.47 6.12 6.69
C LYS A 26 8.64 5.74 5.22
N LEU A 27 7.54 5.62 4.47
CA LEU A 27 7.60 5.29 3.04
C LEU A 27 8.35 6.36 2.25
N SER A 28 8.02 7.64 2.50
CA SER A 28 8.68 8.79 1.90
C SER A 28 10.17 8.84 2.20
N SER A 29 10.56 8.55 3.44
CA SER A 29 11.97 8.46 3.83
C SER A 29 12.68 7.29 3.13
N TYR A 30 12.07 6.10 3.08
CA TYR A 30 12.65 4.92 2.44
C TYR A 30 12.86 5.09 0.93
N LEU A 31 11.90 5.74 0.27
CA LEU A 31 11.96 6.03 -1.16
C LEU A 31 12.76 7.29 -1.48
N ALA A 32 13.20 8.05 -0.47
CA ALA A 32 13.86 9.35 -0.64
C ALA A 32 13.07 10.28 -1.58
N LEU A 33 11.78 10.46 -1.28
CA LEU A 33 10.87 11.27 -2.10
C LEU A 33 11.23 12.75 -2.04
N SER A 34 11.07 13.45 -3.16
CA SER A 34 11.01 14.91 -3.15
C SER A 34 9.76 15.40 -2.40
N ALA A 35 9.70 16.71 -2.13
CA ALA A 35 8.51 17.32 -1.53
C ALA A 35 7.26 17.13 -2.40
N SER A 36 7.38 17.30 -3.73
CA SER A 36 6.26 17.10 -4.66
C SER A 36 5.80 15.64 -4.69
N GLN A 37 6.75 14.70 -4.79
CA GLN A 37 6.43 13.27 -4.77
C GLN A 37 5.79 12.85 -3.44
N SER A 38 6.22 13.43 -2.32
CA SER A 38 5.66 13.10 -1.01
C SER A 38 4.18 13.47 -0.90
N GLU A 39 3.77 14.61 -1.44
CA GLU A 39 2.36 15.02 -1.45
C GLU A 39 1.51 14.10 -2.33
N GLU A 40 1.98 13.79 -3.54
CA GLU A 40 1.29 12.86 -4.44
C GLU A 40 1.19 11.45 -3.85
N VAL A 41 2.30 10.92 -3.30
CA VAL A 41 2.34 9.60 -2.67
C VAL A 41 1.38 9.53 -1.48
N LYS A 42 1.28 10.60 -0.68
CA LYS A 42 0.32 10.67 0.41
C LYS A 42 -1.13 10.55 -0.11
N GLN A 43 -1.49 11.33 -1.13
CA GLN A 43 -2.83 11.27 -1.74
C GLN A 43 -3.13 9.89 -2.34
N ILE A 44 -2.15 9.26 -2.99
CA ILE A 44 -2.30 7.90 -3.54
C ILE A 44 -2.45 6.86 -2.43
N CYS A 45 -1.70 6.98 -1.33
CA CYS A 45 -1.82 6.10 -0.17
C CYS A 45 -3.18 6.23 0.52
N ASP A 46 -3.71 7.45 0.67
CA ASP A 46 -5.05 7.68 1.23
C ASP A 46 -6.12 7.04 0.33
N TYR A 47 -6.05 7.27 -0.98
CA TYR A 47 -6.97 6.65 -1.95
C TYR A 47 -6.89 5.12 -1.92
N PHE A 48 -5.69 4.55 -1.93
CA PHE A 48 -5.50 3.10 -1.87
C PHE A 48 -6.08 2.50 -0.59
N SER A 49 -5.86 3.16 0.55
CA SER A 49 -6.36 2.70 1.84
C SER A 49 -7.89 2.66 1.87
N GLU A 50 -8.55 3.65 1.27
CA GLU A 50 -9.99 3.67 1.10
C GLU A 50 -10.49 2.56 0.15
N GLN A 51 -9.81 2.32 -0.98
CA GLN A 51 -10.17 1.22 -1.89
C GLN A 51 -10.01 -0.16 -1.23
N MET A 52 -8.95 -0.36 -0.47
CA MET A 52 -8.72 -1.60 0.30
C MET A 52 -9.78 -1.78 1.38
N ARG A 53 -10.20 -0.71 2.06
CA ARG A 53 -11.32 -0.73 3.01
C ARG A 53 -12.62 -1.12 2.31
N ARG A 54 -12.91 -0.59 1.12
CA ARG A 54 -14.09 -0.99 0.34
C ARG A 54 -14.04 -2.46 -0.05
N ALA A 55 -12.89 -2.96 -0.48
CA ALA A 55 -12.69 -4.37 -0.80
C ALA A 55 -12.93 -5.28 0.43
N SER A 56 -12.39 -4.91 1.60
CA SER A 56 -12.51 -5.72 2.83
C SER A 56 -13.93 -5.85 3.38
N HIS A 57 -14.83 -4.92 3.03
CA HIS A 57 -16.24 -4.95 3.43
C HIS A 57 -17.15 -5.61 2.37
N SER A 58 -16.63 -5.92 1.19
CA SER A 58 -17.40 -6.52 0.10
C SER A 58 -17.43 -8.04 0.20
N ARG A 59 -18.61 -8.64 0.23
CA ARG A 59 -18.77 -10.12 0.20
C ARG A 59 -18.83 -10.70 -1.21
N LYS A 60 -19.40 -9.96 -2.17
CA LYS A 60 -19.67 -10.45 -3.53
C LYS A 60 -18.59 -10.08 -4.55
N ASN A 61 -17.96 -8.92 -4.37
CA ASN A 61 -17.01 -8.35 -5.34
C ASN A 61 -15.61 -8.15 -4.72
N HIS A 62 -15.26 -8.94 -3.69
CA HIS A 62 -14.01 -8.77 -2.95
C HIS A 62 -12.80 -8.78 -3.87
N ASP A 63 -12.62 -9.86 -4.63
CA ASP A 63 -11.43 -10.08 -5.47
C ASP A 63 -11.28 -9.00 -6.55
N ALA A 64 -12.37 -8.63 -7.22
CA ALA A 64 -12.35 -7.59 -8.23
C ALA A 64 -12.00 -6.21 -7.64
N LEU A 65 -12.53 -5.87 -6.46
CA LEU A 65 -12.21 -4.62 -5.78
C LEU A 65 -10.77 -4.60 -5.27
N LEU A 66 -10.29 -5.73 -4.74
CA LEU A 66 -8.92 -5.90 -4.27
C LEU A 66 -7.93 -5.75 -5.44
N HIS A 67 -8.18 -6.45 -6.54
CA HIS A 67 -7.37 -6.35 -7.76
C HIS A 67 -7.35 -4.90 -8.27
N ASN A 68 -8.51 -4.24 -8.37
CA ASN A 68 -8.59 -2.85 -8.81
C ASN A 68 -7.86 -1.89 -7.87
N ALA A 69 -7.94 -2.10 -6.55
CA ALA A 69 -7.24 -1.29 -5.56
C ALA A 69 -5.73 -1.40 -5.73
N VAL A 70 -5.20 -2.63 -5.82
CA VAL A 70 -3.75 -2.87 -5.94
C VAL A 70 -3.23 -2.38 -7.29
N TYR A 71 -3.84 -2.78 -8.40
CA TYR A 71 -3.37 -2.35 -9.73
C TYR A 71 -3.54 -0.84 -9.96
N GLY A 72 -4.62 -0.24 -9.44
CA GLY A 72 -4.81 1.20 -9.47
C GLY A 72 -3.70 1.93 -8.72
N ASN A 73 -3.38 1.48 -7.51
CA ASN A 73 -2.26 2.02 -6.73
C ASN A 73 -0.91 1.86 -7.45
N LEU A 74 -0.60 0.67 -7.98
CA LEU A 74 0.64 0.43 -8.73
C LEU A 74 0.77 1.37 -9.93
N LYS A 75 -0.32 1.56 -10.69
CA LYS A 75 -0.35 2.46 -11.84
C LYS A 75 -0.09 3.92 -11.46
N LEU A 76 -0.74 4.40 -10.39
CA LEU A 76 -0.56 5.77 -9.91
C LEU A 76 0.88 5.98 -9.39
N MET A 77 1.40 5.06 -8.59
CA MET A 77 2.77 5.13 -8.08
C MET A 77 3.82 5.11 -9.20
N LYS A 78 3.59 4.34 -10.28
CA LYS A 78 4.48 4.35 -11.45
C LYS A 78 4.53 5.70 -12.16
N GLY A 79 3.46 6.49 -12.10
CA GLY A 79 3.41 7.83 -12.70
C GLY A 79 4.12 8.89 -11.85
N THR A 80 4.14 8.72 -10.53
CA THR A 80 4.73 9.68 -9.57
C THR A 80 6.21 9.41 -9.25
N LEU A 81 6.62 8.15 -9.27
CA LEU A 81 7.95 7.73 -8.81
C LEU A 81 8.96 7.59 -9.97
N THR A 82 10.25 7.78 -9.68
CA THR A 82 11.32 7.38 -10.61
C THR A 82 11.36 5.84 -10.76
N PRO A 83 11.98 5.30 -11.81
CA PRO A 83 12.14 3.85 -11.96
C PRO A 83 12.74 3.17 -10.72
N GLU A 84 13.79 3.75 -10.14
CA GLU A 84 14.48 3.20 -8.96
C GLU A 84 13.58 3.24 -7.71
N GLN A 85 12.84 4.33 -7.52
CA GLN A 85 11.87 4.46 -6.43
C GLN A 85 10.72 3.47 -6.61
N TYR A 86 10.21 3.31 -7.83
CA TYR A 86 9.13 2.38 -8.13
C TYR A 86 9.55 0.92 -7.88
N THR A 87 10.78 0.53 -8.24
CA THR A 87 11.31 -0.80 -7.92
C THR A 87 11.37 -1.05 -6.41
N LYS A 88 11.83 -0.08 -5.63
CA LYS A 88 11.81 -0.16 -4.15
C LYS A 88 10.38 -0.24 -3.61
N TYR A 89 9.47 0.53 -4.19
CA TYR A 89 8.06 0.51 -3.82
C TYR A 89 7.43 -0.87 -4.04
N LEU A 90 7.71 -1.53 -5.17
CA LEU A 90 7.23 -2.89 -5.46
C LEU A 90 7.65 -3.91 -4.39
N GLN A 91 8.88 -3.79 -3.88
CA GLN A 91 9.35 -4.65 -2.79
C GLN A 91 8.53 -4.42 -1.51
N VAL A 92 8.33 -3.15 -1.14
CA VAL A 92 7.59 -2.77 0.07
C VAL A 92 6.14 -3.20 -0.01
N ILE A 93 5.44 -2.94 -1.12
CA ILE A 93 4.02 -3.28 -1.25
C ILE A 93 3.82 -4.80 -1.27
N ASN A 94 4.71 -5.56 -1.94
CA ASN A 94 4.64 -7.02 -1.95
C ASN A 94 4.79 -7.61 -0.54
N VAL A 95 5.78 -7.16 0.23
CA VAL A 95 5.95 -7.57 1.64
C VAL A 95 4.75 -7.15 2.49
N THR A 96 4.22 -5.94 2.26
CA THR A 96 3.07 -5.40 3.00
C THR A 96 1.79 -6.21 2.80
N LEU A 97 1.53 -6.67 1.56
CA LEU A 97 0.38 -7.51 1.21
C LEU A 97 0.55 -8.93 1.76
N ARG A 98 1.73 -9.56 1.56
CA ARG A 98 2.02 -10.90 2.06
C ARG A 98 1.97 -11.00 3.58
N ASN A 99 2.46 -9.98 4.31
CA ASN A 99 2.39 -9.95 5.78
C ASN A 99 0.95 -9.85 6.33
N ARG A 100 -0.04 -9.64 5.47
CA ARG A 100 -1.47 -9.56 5.81
C ARG A 100 -2.27 -10.68 5.17
N ASP A 101 -1.61 -11.71 4.63
CA ASP A 101 -2.24 -12.83 3.92
C ASP A 101 -3.11 -12.37 2.73
N ILE A 102 -2.77 -11.23 2.13
CA ILE A 102 -3.46 -10.68 0.95
C ILE A 102 -2.74 -11.18 -0.30
N GLU A 103 -3.35 -12.11 -1.00
CA GLU A 103 -2.92 -12.57 -2.31
C GLU A 103 -3.76 -11.91 -3.40
N VAL A 104 -3.10 -11.21 -4.32
CA VAL A 104 -3.73 -10.72 -5.56
C VAL A 104 -3.58 -11.83 -6.60
N LYS A 105 -4.68 -12.51 -6.91
CA LYS A 105 -4.74 -13.59 -7.91
C LYS A 105 -4.94 -13.05 -9.32
#